data_AF-A0AAN9VKB9-F1
#
_entry.id   AF-A0AAN9VKB9-F1
#
_cell.length_a   1.000
_cell.length_b   1.000
_cell.length_c   1.000
_cell.angle_alpha   90.00
_cell.angle_beta   90.00
_cell.angle_gamma   90.00
#
_symmetry.space_group_name_H-M   'P 1'
#
loop_
_entity.id
_entity.type
_entity.pdbx_description
1 polymer ?
#
loop_
_entity_poly.entity_id
_entity_poly.type
_entity_poly.pdbx_seq_one_letter_code
_entity_poly.pdbx_strand_id
1 'polypeptide(L)'
;MGDANGSLGAHPEKKGRYSALPLRELVRVRGKTARPCSFWARAFGISITIVLLALGAAVCFIMWGTETFDNSLLENLILRNNTQMFEWWKRPPVTPYIQVRLFNYTNWQAVMDKREIPLVKEVGPYTFLQETEKTAVVFNDNSTVTYREHTTFVFQPQRSVGFEDDIVALPNVPFLSAVSVLRDSNFMKQMAMSMALNSVNPPPFLRFSSQEFLWGYKETLTQLAKAFSVVNIDPESLKLGILEARAGVTRNAVTVETGARDVDRLGLIVDVGGSDRLDAWGGTDCSRVDGSDGSMFPPRLVQERQRLYIFTKDMCRRLALDFNTTTTLNGIETYKYMPPMNVFGTPEQNPENECFCPPSENPDEPSCPYGGVFSVGPCNFGAPVLVSFPHFYGGDEELYHFVNGLNPDPSKHSMYLYIHPIIGVPMGGKTRFQMNVKVRKSSKISSIDFLEEGAVLPVAWIEIGVDELPEEVIALLHKASMTKHVKSVLLYGSITVIFVTSIILLWCAYRCWTRRETIRNISQDSHILEPL
;
A
#
# COMPACT_ATOMS: atom_id res chain seq x y z
N MET A 1 -24.43 -99.56 -10.44
CA MET A 1 -24.65 -101.00 -10.59
C MET A 1 -23.43 -101.71 -10.07
N GLY A 2 -23.60 -102.63 -9.12
CA GLY A 2 -22.68 -103.75 -8.93
C GLY A 2 -21.56 -103.54 -7.94
N ASP A 3 -21.85 -103.90 -6.69
CA ASP A 3 -20.89 -104.38 -5.71
C ASP A 3 -20.05 -105.57 -6.21
N ALA A 4 -19.01 -105.84 -5.41
CA ALA A 4 -18.65 -107.18 -4.93
C ALA A 4 -17.50 -107.94 -5.62
N ASN A 5 -16.48 -108.13 -4.77
CA ASN A 5 -15.96 -109.41 -4.29
C ASN A 5 -14.95 -110.22 -5.10
N GLY A 6 -13.86 -110.50 -4.38
CA GLY A 6 -13.32 -111.85 -4.17
C GLY A 6 -12.12 -112.19 -5.05
N SER A 7 -11.16 -112.99 -4.62
CA SER A 7 -10.85 -113.64 -3.35
C SER A 7 -9.55 -114.44 -3.56
N LEU A 8 -8.88 -114.82 -2.45
CA LEU A 8 -7.92 -115.92 -2.30
C LEU A 8 -6.52 -115.85 -2.98
N GLY A 9 -5.50 -115.49 -2.17
CA GLY A 9 -4.61 -116.45 -1.50
C GLY A 9 -3.61 -117.27 -2.31
N ALA A 10 -2.31 -116.99 -2.14
CA ALA A 10 -1.23 -117.96 -1.85
C ALA A 10 0.12 -117.27 -1.60
N HIS A 11 0.76 -117.59 -0.47
CA HIS A 11 2.16 -117.29 -0.12
C HIS A 11 3.10 -118.35 -0.75
N PRO A 12 4.38 -118.04 -1.08
CA PRO A 12 5.43 -118.15 -0.05
C PRO A 12 6.60 -117.13 -0.14
N GLU A 13 7.37 -117.12 0.96
CA GLU A 13 8.56 -116.32 1.29
C GLU A 13 9.59 -116.05 0.18
N LYS A 14 10.11 -114.81 0.11
CA LYS A 14 11.52 -114.46 0.46
C LYS A 14 11.90 -113.00 0.16
N LYS A 15 12.75 -112.47 1.07
CA LYS A 15 13.73 -111.37 0.94
C LYS A 15 13.21 -109.93 1.00
N GLY A 16 13.54 -109.28 2.12
CA GLY A 16 13.49 -107.84 2.27
C GLY A 16 14.49 -107.11 1.36
N ARG A 17 14.01 -106.01 0.78
CA ARG A 17 14.80 -104.86 0.32
C ARG A 17 13.82 -103.69 0.11
N TYR A 18 13.69 -102.82 1.09
CA TYR A 18 13.06 -101.52 0.85
C TYR A 18 14.04 -100.66 0.04
N SER A 19 13.54 -100.21 -1.10
CA SER A 19 14.16 -99.39 -2.11
C SER A 19 14.31 -97.95 -1.64
N ALA A 20 15.50 -97.37 -1.84
CA ALA A 20 15.70 -95.93 -1.83
C ALA A 20 15.28 -95.35 -3.19
N LEU A 21 14.34 -94.39 -3.19
CA LEU A 21 13.99 -93.55 -4.33
C LEU A 21 14.63 -92.15 -4.13
N PRO A 22 15.18 -91.52 -5.18
CA PRO A 22 16.20 -90.49 -5.05
C PRO A 22 15.63 -89.09 -4.83
N LEU A 23 16.34 -88.32 -3.99
CA LEU A 23 16.12 -86.93 -3.54
C LEU A 23 15.96 -85.84 -4.62
N ARG A 24 15.81 -86.17 -5.90
CA ARG A 24 15.81 -85.18 -7.01
C ARG A 24 14.47 -84.49 -7.27
N GLU A 25 13.36 -84.93 -6.68
CA GLU A 25 12.04 -84.33 -6.92
C GLU A 25 11.58 -83.30 -5.87
N LEU A 26 12.21 -83.22 -4.68
CA LEU A 26 11.78 -82.27 -3.64
C LEU A 26 12.25 -80.83 -3.85
N VAL A 27 13.18 -80.57 -4.78
CA VAL A 27 13.72 -79.21 -5.03
C VAL A 27 12.89 -78.45 -6.09
N ARG A 28 11.94 -79.08 -6.77
CA ARG A 28 11.25 -78.46 -7.93
C ARG A 28 9.97 -77.66 -7.60
N VAL A 29 9.46 -77.65 -6.36
CA VAL A 29 8.16 -77.02 -6.05
C VAL A 29 8.25 -75.58 -5.52
N ARG A 30 9.44 -74.98 -5.36
CA ARG A 30 9.59 -73.59 -4.87
C ARG A 30 10.17 -72.58 -5.85
N GLY A 31 10.17 -72.89 -7.14
CA GLY A 31 10.65 -72.01 -8.20
C GLY A 31 9.53 -71.44 -9.08
N LYS A 32 8.62 -70.63 -8.53
CA LYS A 32 7.88 -69.69 -9.41
C LYS A 32 8.89 -68.67 -9.92
N THR A 33 9.23 -68.80 -11.19
CA THR A 33 10.11 -67.96 -11.99
C THR A 33 9.69 -66.49 -11.93
N ALA A 34 10.21 -65.74 -10.96
CA ALA A 34 10.36 -64.30 -11.12
C ALA A 34 11.48 -64.07 -12.13
N ARG A 35 11.15 -63.54 -13.31
CA ARG A 35 12.17 -63.03 -14.26
C ARG A 35 13.14 -62.15 -13.46
N PRO A 36 14.46 -62.39 -13.47
CA PRO A 36 15.38 -61.47 -12.83
C PRO A 36 15.27 -60.14 -13.57
N CYS A 37 14.53 -59.19 -12.98
CA CYS A 37 14.67 -57.79 -13.35
C CYS A 37 16.17 -57.50 -13.30
N SER A 38 16.77 -57.16 -14.44
CA SER A 38 18.22 -57.16 -14.63
C SER A 38 18.88 -56.35 -13.52
N PHE A 39 20.05 -56.79 -13.03
CA PHE A 39 20.83 -56.05 -12.03
C PHE A 39 20.94 -54.55 -12.41
N TRP A 40 21.13 -54.29 -13.70
CA TRP A 40 21.12 -52.97 -14.32
C TRP A 40 19.82 -52.18 -14.10
N ALA A 41 18.64 -52.79 -14.24
CA ALA A 41 17.36 -52.11 -13.99
C ALA A 41 17.18 -51.71 -12.51
N ARG A 42 17.69 -52.51 -11.56
CA ARG A 42 17.65 -52.18 -10.13
C ARG A 42 18.65 -51.09 -9.75
N ALA A 43 19.88 -51.17 -10.27
CA ALA A 43 20.90 -50.15 -10.06
C ALA A 43 20.46 -48.80 -10.66
N PHE A 44 19.84 -48.83 -11.84
CA PHE A 44 19.27 -47.65 -12.49
C PHE A 44 18.12 -47.04 -11.68
N GLY A 45 17.19 -47.86 -11.17
CA GLY A 45 16.09 -47.37 -10.31
C GLY A 45 16.55 -46.74 -8.99
N ILE A 46 17.55 -47.33 -8.33
CA ILE A 46 18.16 -46.76 -7.13
C ILE A 46 18.87 -45.44 -7.45
N SER A 47 19.59 -45.39 -8.57
CA SER A 47 20.27 -44.16 -9.03
C SER A 47 19.29 -43.02 -9.26
N ILE A 48 18.15 -43.28 -9.92
CA ILE A 48 17.08 -42.29 -10.13
C ILE A 48 16.52 -41.81 -8.78
N THR A 49 16.29 -42.72 -7.83
CA THR A 49 15.71 -42.36 -6.53
C THR A 49 16.67 -41.49 -5.70
N ILE A 50 17.97 -41.77 -5.76
CA ILE A 50 19.01 -40.94 -5.13
C ILE A 50 19.06 -39.55 -5.77
N VAL A 51 18.98 -39.46 -7.10
CA VAL A 51 18.94 -38.17 -7.80
C VAL A 51 17.70 -37.36 -7.40
N LEU A 52 16.53 -38.00 -7.34
CA LEU A 52 15.29 -37.33 -6.90
C LEU A 52 15.35 -36.87 -5.44
N LEU A 53 15.96 -37.66 -4.55
CA LEU A 53 16.21 -37.26 -3.16
C LEU A 53 17.15 -36.06 -3.09
N ALA A 54 18.24 -36.07 -3.86
CA ALA A 54 19.21 -34.97 -3.90
C ALA A 54 18.57 -33.68 -4.46
N LEU A 55 17.78 -33.78 -5.53
CA LEU A 55 17.02 -32.65 -6.08
C LEU A 55 15.98 -32.13 -5.09
N GLY A 56 15.22 -33.03 -4.45
CA GLY A 56 14.25 -32.66 -3.42
C GLY A 56 14.92 -31.94 -2.24
N ALA A 57 16.06 -32.45 -1.77
CA ALA A 57 16.85 -31.81 -0.71
C ALA A 57 17.40 -30.45 -1.13
N ALA A 58 17.90 -30.31 -2.36
CA ALA A 58 18.38 -29.03 -2.88
C ALA A 58 17.25 -27.99 -2.97
N VAL A 59 16.09 -28.36 -3.51
CA VAL A 59 14.91 -27.46 -3.56
C VAL A 59 14.45 -27.12 -2.15
N CYS A 60 14.38 -28.09 -1.24
CA CYS A 60 14.03 -27.84 0.16
C CYS A 60 15.00 -26.85 0.81
N PHE A 61 16.31 -27.04 0.62
CA PHE A 61 17.34 -26.13 1.13
C PHE A 61 17.21 -24.72 0.53
N ILE A 62 16.97 -24.59 -0.77
CA ILE A 62 16.77 -23.28 -1.41
C ILE A 62 15.51 -22.61 -0.85
N MET A 63 14.40 -23.34 -0.71
CA MET A 63 13.12 -22.75 -0.33
C MET A 63 12.99 -22.46 1.18
N TRP A 64 13.61 -23.26 2.05
CA TRP A 64 13.55 -23.11 3.51
C TRP A 64 14.79 -22.43 4.09
N GLY A 65 15.96 -22.67 3.50
CA GLY A 65 17.25 -22.21 3.99
C GLY A 65 17.72 -20.90 3.36
N THR A 66 17.03 -20.37 2.34
CA THR A 66 17.38 -19.11 1.68
C THR A 66 16.16 -18.29 1.32
N GLU A 67 16.34 -16.98 1.15
CA GLU A 67 15.30 -16.07 0.63
C GLU A 67 15.32 -15.95 -0.91
N THR A 68 16.01 -16.86 -1.61
CA THR A 68 16.29 -16.72 -3.05
C THR A 68 15.02 -16.64 -3.89
N PHE A 69 13.98 -17.42 -3.54
CA PHE A 69 12.70 -17.38 -4.27
C PHE A 69 12.00 -16.03 -4.10
N ASP A 70 11.95 -15.52 -2.87
CA ASP A 70 11.30 -14.24 -2.57
C ASP A 70 12.09 -13.09 -3.20
N ASN A 71 13.42 -13.08 -3.08
CA ASN A 71 14.26 -12.08 -3.71
C ASN A 71 14.15 -12.10 -5.23
N SER A 72 14.12 -13.27 -5.86
CA SER A 72 13.93 -13.39 -7.31
C SER A 72 12.55 -12.89 -7.78
N LEU A 73 11.52 -13.08 -6.96
CA LEU A 73 10.20 -12.52 -7.23
C LEU A 73 10.23 -10.99 -7.16
N LEU A 74 10.77 -10.45 -6.06
CA LEU A 74 10.81 -9.01 -5.79
C LEU A 74 11.81 -8.26 -6.69
N GLU A 75 12.81 -8.93 -7.26
CA GLU A 75 13.74 -8.36 -8.24
C GLU A 75 13.03 -7.78 -9.47
N ASN A 76 11.89 -8.35 -9.86
CA ASN A 76 11.07 -7.84 -10.97
C ASN A 76 10.37 -6.51 -10.64
N LEU A 77 10.32 -6.12 -9.37
CA LEU A 77 9.75 -4.86 -8.90
C LEU A 77 10.77 -3.72 -8.87
N ILE A 78 12.07 -4.04 -8.96
CA ILE A 78 13.14 -3.04 -8.92
C ILE A 78 13.02 -2.10 -10.12
N LEU A 79 13.07 -0.80 -9.84
CA LEU A 79 13.06 0.23 -10.88
C LEU A 79 14.40 0.19 -11.62
N ARG A 80 14.36 -0.33 -12.85
CA ARG A 80 15.51 -0.39 -13.74
C ARG A 80 15.09 0.09 -15.12
N ASN A 81 15.98 0.82 -15.79
CA ASN A 81 15.69 1.30 -17.13
C ASN A 81 15.36 0.12 -18.08
N ASN A 82 14.44 0.33 -19.01
CA ASN A 82 13.93 -0.67 -19.97
C ASN A 82 13.20 -1.88 -19.37
N THR A 83 12.72 -1.82 -18.12
CA THR A 83 11.81 -2.84 -17.57
C THR A 83 10.35 -2.40 -17.67
N GLN A 84 9.43 -3.37 -17.74
CA GLN A 84 8.00 -3.07 -17.74
C GLN A 84 7.55 -2.35 -16.46
N MET A 85 8.11 -2.75 -15.31
CA MET A 85 7.81 -2.10 -14.03
C MET A 85 8.20 -0.63 -14.04
N PHE A 86 9.35 -0.30 -14.62
CA PHE A 86 9.78 1.09 -14.76
C PHE A 86 8.85 1.90 -15.67
N GLU A 87 8.45 1.35 -16.82
CA GLU A 87 7.51 2.03 -17.72
C GLU A 87 6.15 2.28 -17.05
N TRP A 88 5.65 1.32 -16.27
CA TRP A 88 4.42 1.48 -15.49
C TRP A 88 4.56 2.45 -14.33
N TRP A 89 5.69 2.44 -13.63
CA TRP A 89 5.95 3.43 -12.58
C TRP A 89 6.04 4.85 -13.15
N LYS A 90 6.61 4.98 -14.35
CA LYS A 90 6.74 6.25 -15.08
C LYS A 90 5.39 6.73 -15.64
N ARG A 91 4.61 5.82 -16.22
CA ARG A 91 3.27 6.06 -16.77
C ARG A 91 2.32 4.97 -16.27
N PRO A 92 1.61 5.21 -15.16
CA PRO A 92 0.71 4.23 -14.57
C PRO A 92 -0.33 3.76 -15.59
N PRO A 93 -0.57 2.43 -15.71
CA PRO A 93 -1.59 1.89 -16.62
C PRO A 93 -3.02 2.14 -16.14
N VAL A 94 -3.17 2.78 -14.98
CA VAL A 94 -4.43 3.07 -14.31
C VAL A 94 -4.48 4.55 -14.01
N THR A 95 -5.57 5.19 -14.38
CA THR A 95 -5.74 6.63 -14.24
C THR A 95 -6.85 6.90 -13.23
N PRO A 96 -6.53 7.47 -12.06
CA PRO A 96 -7.53 7.72 -11.02
C PRO A 96 -8.47 8.87 -11.39
N TYR A 97 -9.66 8.86 -10.80
CA TYR A 97 -10.55 10.02 -10.79
C TYR A 97 -10.25 10.87 -9.56
N ILE A 98 -10.20 12.19 -9.76
CA ILE A 98 -10.26 13.19 -8.70
C ILE A 98 -11.67 13.79 -8.68
N GLN A 99 -12.32 13.76 -7.53
CA GLN A 99 -13.64 14.32 -7.31
C GLN A 99 -13.55 15.42 -6.27
N VAL A 100 -13.96 16.64 -6.64
CA VAL A 100 -13.96 17.78 -5.72
C VAL A 100 -15.39 18.13 -5.33
N ARG A 101 -15.62 18.34 -4.04
CA ARG A 101 -16.89 18.80 -3.47
C ARG A 101 -16.64 20.07 -2.68
N LEU A 102 -17.45 21.09 -2.92
CA LEU A 102 -17.31 22.42 -2.33
C LEU A 102 -18.36 22.62 -1.23
N PHE A 103 -18.01 23.33 -0.16
CA PHE A 103 -18.94 23.67 0.91
C PHE A 103 -19.57 25.03 0.66
N ASN A 104 -20.73 25.07 -0.01
CA ASN A 104 -21.41 26.32 -0.32
C ASN A 104 -22.09 26.91 0.93
N TYR A 105 -21.68 28.12 1.32
CA TYR A 105 -22.25 28.85 2.44
C TYR A 105 -23.57 29.51 2.02
N THR A 106 -24.69 29.01 2.52
CA THR A 106 -26.03 29.45 2.05
C THR A 106 -26.53 30.71 2.74
N ASN A 107 -26.08 30.99 3.96
CA ASN A 107 -26.53 32.10 4.80
C ASN A 107 -25.42 33.12 5.13
N TRP A 108 -24.35 33.19 4.32
CA TRP A 108 -23.17 34.02 4.59
C TRP A 108 -23.49 35.50 4.89
N GLN A 109 -24.53 36.08 4.28
CA GLN A 109 -24.98 37.44 4.56
C GLN A 109 -25.52 37.60 5.99
N ALA A 110 -26.33 36.65 6.46
CA ALA A 110 -26.85 36.67 7.83
C ALA A 110 -25.75 36.43 8.87
N VAL A 111 -24.73 35.65 8.51
CA VAL A 111 -23.52 35.45 9.33
C VAL A 111 -22.74 36.77 9.46
N MET A 112 -22.58 37.54 8.37
CA MET A 112 -21.94 38.86 8.40
C MET A 112 -22.67 39.84 9.33
N ASP A 113 -24.00 39.74 9.40
CA ASP A 113 -24.84 40.52 10.31
C ASP A 113 -24.84 40.00 11.76
N LYS A 114 -24.04 38.97 12.08
CA LYS A 114 -23.98 38.30 13.41
C LYS A 114 -25.32 37.72 13.86
N ARG A 115 -26.19 37.33 12.94
CA ARG A 115 -27.53 36.79 13.24
C ARG A 115 -27.58 35.27 13.30
N GLU A 116 -26.71 34.60 12.55
CA GLU A 116 -26.73 33.14 12.38
C GLU A 116 -25.33 32.55 12.38
N ILE A 117 -25.24 31.26 12.74
CA ILE A 117 -24.04 30.43 12.59
C ILE A 117 -23.92 30.03 11.10
N PRO A 118 -22.71 29.96 10.53
CA PRO A 118 -22.53 29.52 9.15
C PRO A 118 -23.20 28.18 8.85
N LEU A 119 -23.96 28.13 7.75
CA LEU A 119 -24.64 26.93 7.24
C LEU A 119 -24.10 26.58 5.85
N VAL A 120 -23.47 25.40 5.76
CA VAL A 120 -22.92 24.89 4.50
C VAL A 120 -23.81 23.81 3.89
N LYS A 121 -23.81 23.76 2.56
CA LYS A 121 -24.32 22.64 1.77
C LYS A 121 -23.24 22.16 0.83
N GLU A 122 -23.04 20.85 0.77
CA GLU A 122 -22.13 20.24 -0.18
C GLU A 122 -22.64 20.43 -1.62
N VAL A 123 -21.75 20.85 -2.52
CA VAL A 123 -21.99 20.96 -3.96
C VAL A 123 -20.91 20.18 -4.72
N GLY A 124 -21.34 19.27 -5.60
CA GLY A 124 -20.46 18.38 -6.37
C GLY A 124 -21.01 16.94 -6.39
N PRO A 125 -20.19 15.95 -6.77
CA PRO A 125 -18.79 16.08 -7.15
C PRO A 125 -18.58 16.72 -8.53
N TYR A 126 -17.47 17.45 -8.66
CA TYR A 126 -16.86 17.78 -9.94
C TYR A 126 -15.74 16.79 -10.20
N THR A 127 -15.92 15.94 -11.21
CA THR A 127 -15.05 14.78 -11.45
C THR A 127 -14.11 15.04 -12.63
N PHE A 128 -12.83 14.74 -12.44
CA PHE A 128 -11.82 14.81 -13.47
C PHE A 128 -11.03 13.51 -13.50
N LEU A 129 -10.60 13.10 -14.69
CA LEU A 129 -9.60 12.06 -14.86
C LEU A 129 -8.22 12.69 -14.65
N GLN A 130 -7.42 12.14 -13.73
CA GLN A 130 -6.09 12.66 -13.42
C GLN A 130 -5.03 11.81 -14.12
N GLU A 131 -4.49 12.33 -15.21
CA GLU A 131 -3.39 11.72 -15.94
C GLU A 131 -2.06 12.21 -15.38
N THR A 132 -1.16 11.29 -15.06
CA THR A 132 0.11 11.60 -14.43
C THR A 132 1.25 10.87 -15.13
N GLU A 133 2.32 11.60 -15.44
CA GLU A 133 3.56 11.07 -16.03
C GLU A 133 4.78 11.56 -15.25
N LYS A 134 5.68 10.64 -14.90
CA LYS A 134 7.01 11.00 -14.39
C LYS A 134 7.93 11.38 -15.54
N THR A 135 8.36 12.64 -15.55
CA THR A 135 9.21 13.29 -16.54
C THR A 135 10.59 13.58 -15.97
N ALA A 136 11.55 13.94 -16.85
CA ALA A 136 12.93 14.25 -16.47
C ALA A 136 13.58 13.19 -15.55
N VAL A 137 13.35 11.91 -15.87
CA VAL A 137 13.79 10.79 -15.04
C VAL A 137 15.30 10.56 -15.19
N VAL A 138 16.00 10.53 -14.07
CA VAL A 138 17.45 10.32 -13.99
C VAL A 138 17.76 9.26 -12.93
N PHE A 139 18.43 8.18 -13.33
CA PHE A 139 18.94 7.17 -12.40
C PHE A 139 20.28 7.62 -11.83
N ASN A 140 20.43 7.52 -10.50
CA ASN A 140 21.62 7.93 -9.77
C ASN A 140 22.45 6.70 -9.36
N ASP A 141 23.76 6.90 -9.16
CA ASP A 141 24.70 5.83 -8.81
C ASP A 141 24.42 5.19 -7.42
N ASN A 142 23.71 5.91 -6.55
CA ASN A 142 23.36 5.45 -5.20
C ASN A 142 22.06 4.60 -5.15
N SER A 143 21.66 3.96 -6.25
CA SER A 143 20.43 3.15 -6.34
C SER A 143 19.14 3.93 -6.12
N THR A 144 19.13 5.22 -6.45
CA THR A 144 17.94 6.08 -6.43
C THR A 144 17.59 6.57 -7.83
N VAL A 145 16.36 7.06 -8.00
CA VAL A 145 15.89 7.68 -9.24
C VAL A 145 15.22 9.01 -8.92
N THR A 146 15.65 10.06 -9.62
CA THR A 146 15.12 11.42 -9.50
C THR A 146 14.20 11.70 -10.69
N TYR A 147 13.05 12.31 -10.43
CA TYR A 147 12.07 12.65 -11.46
C TYR A 147 11.29 13.91 -11.10
N ARG A 148 10.51 14.41 -12.06
CA ARG A 148 9.45 15.40 -11.85
C ARG A 148 8.14 14.81 -12.31
N GLU A 149 7.04 15.27 -11.75
CA GLU A 149 5.73 14.74 -12.09
C GLU A 149 4.98 15.75 -12.94
N HIS A 150 4.39 15.31 -14.04
CA HIS A 150 3.52 16.11 -14.90
C HIS A 150 2.10 15.57 -14.78
N THR A 151 1.18 16.42 -14.32
CA THR A 151 -0.22 16.03 -14.09
C THR A 151 -1.17 16.89 -14.91
N THR A 152 -2.12 16.24 -15.58
CA THR A 152 -3.21 16.85 -16.34
C THR A 152 -4.56 16.36 -15.82
N PHE A 153 -5.58 17.23 -15.89
CA PHE A 153 -6.94 16.88 -15.47
C PHE A 153 -7.91 17.02 -16.65
N VAL A 154 -8.66 15.95 -16.93
CA VAL A 154 -9.66 15.92 -17.99
C VAL A 154 -11.05 15.82 -17.38
N PHE A 155 -11.87 16.85 -17.55
CA PHE A 155 -13.19 16.92 -16.95
C PHE A 155 -14.12 15.78 -17.44
N GLN A 156 -14.91 15.21 -16.51
CA GLN A 156 -15.81 14.09 -16.75
C GLN A 156 -17.26 14.50 -16.50
N PRO A 157 -17.98 15.02 -17.52
CA PRO A 157 -19.34 15.55 -17.35
C PRO A 157 -20.33 14.48 -16.88
N GLN A 158 -20.22 13.26 -17.39
CA GLN A 158 -21.13 12.15 -17.05
C GLN A 158 -21.00 11.66 -15.59
N ARG A 159 -19.93 12.06 -14.90
CA ARG A 159 -19.62 11.71 -13.51
C ARG A 159 -19.69 12.93 -12.58
N SER A 160 -20.21 14.05 -13.08
CA SER A 160 -20.29 15.32 -12.34
C SER A 160 -21.73 15.78 -12.25
N VAL A 161 -22.08 16.46 -11.15
CA VAL A 161 -23.46 16.96 -10.94
C VAL A 161 -23.74 18.23 -11.76
N GLY A 162 -22.70 18.99 -12.07
CA GLY A 162 -22.71 20.21 -12.88
C GLY A 162 -21.29 20.58 -13.29
N PHE A 163 -21.09 21.72 -13.95
CA PHE A 163 -19.76 22.28 -14.22
C PHE A 163 -19.82 23.75 -14.66
N GLU A 164 -18.69 24.44 -14.50
CA GLU A 164 -18.42 25.84 -14.85
C GLU A 164 -19.35 26.83 -14.15
N ASP A 165 -20.64 26.88 -14.46
CA ASP A 165 -21.57 27.93 -14.03
C ASP A 165 -22.12 27.77 -12.60
N ASP A 166 -21.80 26.68 -11.90
CA ASP A 166 -22.26 26.47 -10.52
C ASP A 166 -21.63 27.51 -9.58
N ILE A 167 -22.42 28.51 -9.18
CA ILE A 167 -21.97 29.58 -8.29
C ILE A 167 -22.06 29.13 -6.83
N VAL A 168 -20.92 29.10 -6.15
CA VAL A 168 -20.80 28.79 -4.73
C VAL A 168 -20.24 29.99 -3.95
N ALA A 169 -20.75 30.20 -2.74
CA ALA A 169 -20.18 31.17 -1.80
C ALA A 169 -19.19 30.44 -0.88
N LEU A 170 -17.92 30.88 -0.88
CA LEU A 170 -16.84 30.27 -0.12
C LEU A 170 -16.09 31.33 0.71
N PRO A 171 -15.41 30.94 1.80
CA PRO A 171 -14.52 31.85 2.52
C PRO A 171 -13.44 32.37 1.59
N ASN A 172 -13.12 33.67 1.69
CA ASN A 172 -12.04 34.29 0.94
C ASN A 172 -10.69 33.88 1.54
N VAL A 173 -10.22 32.67 1.21
CA VAL A 173 -8.99 32.08 1.76
C VAL A 173 -7.76 33.00 1.63
N PRO A 174 -7.50 33.66 0.48
CA PRO A 174 -6.37 34.58 0.34
C PRO A 174 -6.48 35.79 1.27
N PHE A 175 -7.69 36.34 1.44
CA PHE A 175 -7.90 37.45 2.35
C PHE A 175 -7.69 37.02 3.81
N LEU A 176 -8.28 35.91 4.24
CA LEU A 176 -8.08 35.36 5.59
C LEU A 176 -6.60 35.03 5.85
N SER A 177 -5.88 34.55 4.83
CA SER A 177 -4.43 34.32 4.89
C SER A 177 -3.66 35.63 5.06
N ALA A 178 -4.00 36.67 4.30
CA ALA A 178 -3.39 37.99 4.43
C ALA A 178 -3.62 38.59 5.83
N VAL A 179 -4.80 38.41 6.42
CA VAL A 179 -5.09 38.86 7.79
C VAL A 179 -4.27 38.08 8.83
N SER A 180 -4.14 36.76 8.66
CA SER A 180 -3.28 35.92 9.52
C SER A 180 -1.80 36.35 9.46
N VAL A 181 -1.26 36.53 8.25
CA VAL A 181 0.13 37.01 8.06
C VAL A 181 0.31 38.42 8.62
N LEU A 182 -0.70 39.30 8.47
CA LEU A 182 -0.70 40.63 9.06
C LEU A 182 -0.58 40.54 10.59
N ARG A 183 -1.37 39.70 11.24
CA ARG A 183 -1.35 39.53 12.71
C ARG A 183 0.06 39.19 13.23
N ASP A 184 0.76 38.27 12.57
CA ASP A 184 2.09 37.81 13.03
C ASP A 184 3.24 38.72 12.54
N SER A 185 2.95 39.74 11.75
CA SER A 185 3.96 40.67 11.24
C SER A 185 4.38 41.72 12.28
N ASN A 186 5.57 42.29 12.13
CA ASN A 186 6.00 43.42 12.98
C ASN A 186 5.14 44.67 12.78
N PHE A 187 5.19 45.60 13.74
CA PHE A 187 4.34 46.80 13.78
C PHE A 187 4.33 47.60 12.47
N MET A 188 5.49 47.81 11.84
CA MET A 188 5.59 48.58 10.59
C MET A 188 4.88 47.87 9.43
N LYS A 189 5.09 46.55 9.29
CA LYS A 189 4.41 45.72 8.29
C LYS A 189 2.90 45.64 8.57
N GLN A 190 2.50 45.46 9.83
CA GLN A 190 1.09 45.51 10.25
C GLN A 190 0.40 46.79 9.80
N MET A 191 1.06 47.94 10.01
CA MET A 191 0.51 49.24 9.61
C MET A 191 0.37 49.34 8.10
N ALA A 192 1.42 49.03 7.34
CA ALA A 192 1.40 49.08 5.88
C ALA A 192 0.38 48.11 5.26
N MET A 193 0.33 46.86 5.72
CA MET A 193 -0.63 45.87 5.24
C MET A 193 -2.06 46.24 5.61
N SER A 194 -2.31 46.76 6.82
CA SER A 194 -3.66 47.17 7.23
C SER A 194 -4.18 48.33 6.37
N MET A 195 -3.32 49.31 6.04
CA MET A 195 -3.68 50.36 5.08
C MET A 195 -4.01 49.78 3.70
N ALA A 196 -3.17 48.87 3.19
CA ALA A 196 -3.40 48.24 1.90
C ALA A 196 -4.72 47.45 1.86
N LEU A 197 -4.95 46.58 2.84
CA LEU A 197 -6.16 45.76 2.93
C LEU A 197 -7.42 46.61 3.12
N ASN A 198 -7.39 47.61 4.00
CA ASN A 198 -8.55 48.50 4.22
C ASN A 198 -8.84 49.40 3.01
N SER A 199 -7.82 49.76 2.20
CA SER A 199 -8.03 50.54 0.98
C SER A 199 -8.79 49.78 -0.12
N VAL A 200 -8.64 48.46 -0.14
CA VAL A 200 -9.29 47.57 -1.11
C VAL A 200 -10.59 46.99 -0.54
N ASN A 201 -10.65 46.80 0.77
CA ASN A 201 -11.78 46.24 1.52
C ASN A 201 -12.36 44.96 0.88
N PRO A 202 -11.53 43.91 0.68
CA PRO A 202 -11.97 42.67 0.07
C PRO A 202 -13.05 41.99 0.93
N PRO A 203 -14.08 41.37 0.33
CA PRO A 203 -15.15 40.74 1.08
C PRO A 203 -14.63 39.45 1.78
N PRO A 204 -15.13 39.14 2.99
CA PRO A 204 -14.78 37.93 3.73
C PRO A 204 -15.21 36.62 3.06
N PHE A 205 -16.31 36.67 2.31
CA PHE A 205 -16.82 35.59 1.48
C PHE A 205 -16.84 36.03 0.03
N LEU A 206 -16.52 35.11 -0.87
CA LEU A 206 -16.53 35.34 -2.31
C LEU A 206 -17.47 34.35 -2.98
N ARG A 207 -18.15 34.83 -4.02
CA ARG A 207 -18.92 33.99 -4.93
C ARG A 207 -18.01 33.62 -6.09
N PHE A 208 -17.81 32.33 -6.28
CA PHE A 208 -17.02 31.79 -7.37
C PHE A 208 -17.89 30.91 -8.23
N SER A 209 -17.64 30.93 -9.53
CA SER A 209 -17.94 29.79 -10.36
C SER A 209 -17.09 28.58 -9.90
N SER A 210 -17.62 27.37 -10.06
CA SER A 210 -16.87 26.15 -9.74
C SER A 210 -15.52 26.10 -10.47
N GLN A 211 -15.45 26.61 -11.71
CA GLN A 211 -14.22 26.67 -12.51
C GLN A 211 -13.17 27.61 -11.90
N GLU A 212 -13.56 28.83 -11.53
CA GLU A 212 -12.65 29.81 -10.91
C GLU A 212 -12.05 29.28 -9.61
N PHE A 213 -12.85 28.59 -8.79
CA PHE A 213 -12.33 28.05 -7.54
C PHE A 213 -11.38 26.87 -7.75
N LEU A 214 -11.60 26.04 -8.78
CA LEU A 214 -10.77 24.87 -9.07
C LEU A 214 -9.46 25.24 -9.80
N TRP A 215 -9.52 26.17 -10.75
CA TRP A 215 -8.42 26.56 -11.64
C TRP A 215 -7.76 27.90 -11.30
N GLY A 216 -8.31 28.61 -10.32
CA GLY A 216 -7.78 29.86 -9.83
C GLY A 216 -8.55 31.10 -10.31
N TYR A 217 -8.48 32.14 -9.50
CA TYR A 217 -9.16 33.42 -9.72
C TYR A 217 -8.16 34.57 -9.56
N LYS A 218 -8.03 35.39 -10.60
CA LYS A 218 -7.01 36.47 -10.67
C LYS A 218 -7.43 37.76 -9.98
N GLU A 219 -8.72 38.05 -9.92
CA GLU A 219 -9.22 39.35 -9.47
C GLU A 219 -8.91 39.61 -7.98
N THR A 220 -9.19 38.64 -7.10
CA THR A 220 -8.89 38.73 -5.67
C THR A 220 -7.40 38.84 -5.41
N LEU A 221 -6.56 38.11 -6.16
CA LEU A 221 -5.11 38.17 -6.02
C LEU A 221 -4.57 39.54 -6.42
N THR A 222 -5.08 40.11 -7.51
CA THR A 222 -4.68 41.45 -7.97
C THR A 222 -5.04 42.50 -6.93
N GLN A 223 -6.22 42.37 -6.33
CA GLN A 223 -6.67 43.19 -5.23
C GLN A 223 -5.75 43.08 -3.99
N LEU A 224 -5.26 41.87 -3.68
CA LEU A 224 -4.40 41.60 -2.53
C LEU A 224 -2.89 41.74 -2.81
N ALA A 225 -2.47 41.88 -4.07
CA ALA A 225 -1.07 41.88 -4.48
C ALA A 225 -0.26 42.97 -3.78
N LYS A 226 -0.87 44.14 -3.54
CA LYS A 226 -0.24 45.24 -2.79
C LYS A 226 0.10 44.83 -1.36
N ALA A 227 -0.80 44.11 -0.68
CA ALA A 227 -0.58 43.65 0.69
C ALA A 227 0.51 42.56 0.74
N PHE A 228 0.52 41.63 -0.21
CA PHE A 228 1.55 40.58 -0.30
C PHE A 228 2.94 41.14 -0.68
N SER A 229 2.99 42.15 -1.54
CA SER A 229 4.24 42.83 -1.91
C SER A 229 4.93 43.47 -0.70
N VAL A 230 4.16 44.03 0.25
CA VAL A 230 4.70 44.64 1.49
C VAL A 230 5.46 43.61 2.34
N VAL A 231 5.13 42.33 2.22
CA VAL A 231 5.79 41.23 2.95
C VAL A 231 6.73 40.40 2.09
N ASN A 232 7.07 40.88 0.89
CA ASN A 232 7.90 40.16 -0.09
C ASN A 232 7.34 38.77 -0.46
N ILE A 233 6.02 38.58 -0.36
CA ILE A 233 5.35 37.39 -0.88
C ILE A 233 5.00 37.70 -2.34
N ASP A 234 5.57 36.93 -3.25
CA ASP A 234 5.22 37.01 -4.66
C ASP A 234 3.76 36.54 -4.85
N PRO A 235 2.85 37.39 -5.35
CA PRO A 235 1.47 36.99 -5.62
C PRO A 235 1.36 35.80 -6.59
N GLU A 236 2.31 35.62 -7.52
CA GLU A 236 2.34 34.48 -8.45
C GLU A 236 2.82 33.18 -7.78
N SER A 237 3.47 33.29 -6.62
CA SER A 237 3.84 32.11 -5.83
C SER A 237 2.61 31.48 -5.13
N LEU A 238 1.54 32.26 -4.95
CA LEU A 238 0.23 31.80 -4.46
C LEU A 238 -0.55 31.19 -5.63
N LYS A 239 -0.23 29.95 -6.00
CA LYS A 239 -1.11 29.16 -6.87
C LYS A 239 -2.44 28.94 -6.14
N LEU A 240 -3.45 29.71 -6.52
CA LEU A 240 -4.82 29.52 -6.05
C LEU A 240 -5.57 28.64 -7.03
N GLY A 241 -6.37 27.73 -6.49
CA GLY A 241 -7.06 26.71 -7.26
C GLY A 241 -6.59 25.32 -6.86
N ILE A 242 -7.52 24.48 -6.42
CA ILE A 242 -7.23 23.13 -5.95
C ILE A 242 -6.55 22.28 -7.04
N LEU A 243 -7.01 22.42 -8.29
CA LEU A 243 -6.45 21.67 -9.42
C LEU A 243 -5.25 22.40 -10.02
N GLU A 244 -5.27 23.72 -10.09
CA GLU A 244 -4.14 24.52 -10.59
C GLU A 244 -2.85 24.34 -9.78
N ALA A 245 -2.98 24.17 -8.46
CA ALA A 245 -1.85 23.85 -7.58
C ALA A 245 -1.19 22.51 -7.94
N ARG A 246 -1.95 21.58 -8.52
CA ARG A 246 -1.54 20.20 -8.84
C ARG A 246 -1.27 19.97 -10.32
N ALA A 247 -1.68 20.89 -11.19
CA ALA A 247 -1.56 20.77 -12.62
C ALA A 247 -0.16 21.16 -13.12
N GLY A 248 0.21 20.56 -14.25
CA GLY A 248 1.47 20.78 -14.93
C GLY A 248 2.63 20.05 -14.27
N VAL A 249 3.85 20.53 -14.53
CA VAL A 249 5.07 19.93 -13.99
C VAL A 249 5.32 20.42 -12.58
N THR A 250 5.57 19.51 -11.64
CA THR A 250 5.96 19.85 -10.27
C THR A 250 7.18 20.76 -10.25
N ARG A 251 7.27 21.70 -9.29
CA ARG A 251 8.41 22.63 -9.15
C ARG A 251 9.66 21.98 -8.56
N ASN A 252 9.49 20.98 -7.71
CA ASN A 252 10.59 20.27 -7.08
C ASN A 252 10.74 18.90 -7.74
N ALA A 253 11.99 18.48 -7.96
CA ALA A 253 12.27 17.10 -8.27
C ALA A 253 12.09 16.25 -7.00
N VAL A 254 11.68 15.00 -7.19
CA VAL A 254 11.54 14.00 -6.13
C VAL A 254 12.51 12.88 -6.44
N THR A 255 13.23 12.42 -5.42
CA THR A 255 14.12 11.27 -5.53
C THR A 255 13.57 10.13 -4.69
N VAL A 256 13.49 8.94 -5.28
CA VAL A 256 13.02 7.72 -4.62
C VAL A 256 14.02 6.59 -4.74
N GLU A 257 13.98 5.66 -3.81
CA GLU A 257 14.77 4.43 -3.81
C GLU A 257 14.25 3.48 -4.90
N THR A 258 15.17 2.96 -5.73
CA THR A 258 14.82 2.04 -6.82
C THR A 258 14.55 0.62 -6.37
N GLY A 259 14.93 0.27 -5.13
CA GLY A 259 14.94 -1.09 -4.62
C GLY A 259 16.15 -1.93 -5.04
N ALA A 260 17.09 -1.38 -5.82
CA ALA A 260 18.21 -2.14 -6.38
C ALA A 260 19.23 -2.60 -5.31
N ARG A 261 19.45 -1.77 -4.29
CA ARG A 261 20.31 -2.09 -3.14
C ARG A 261 19.55 -2.87 -2.06
N ASP A 262 18.32 -2.45 -1.81
CA ASP A 262 17.46 -2.99 -0.77
C ASP A 262 16.00 -2.86 -1.22
N VAL A 263 15.35 -4.00 -1.45
CA VAL A 263 13.96 -4.03 -1.93
C VAL A 263 12.97 -3.58 -0.86
N ASP A 264 13.37 -3.59 0.41
CA ASP A 264 12.57 -3.12 1.54
C ASP A 264 12.53 -1.59 1.63
N ARG A 265 13.29 -0.91 0.76
CA ARG A 265 13.24 0.54 0.58
C ARG A 265 12.57 0.95 -0.73
N LEU A 266 12.11 0.00 -1.56
CA LEU A 266 11.52 0.28 -2.87
C LEU A 266 10.42 1.35 -2.79
N GLY A 267 10.54 2.40 -3.61
CA GLY A 267 9.55 3.46 -3.75
C GLY A 267 9.50 4.46 -2.60
N LEU A 268 10.36 4.34 -1.59
CA LEU A 268 10.47 5.33 -0.52
C LEU A 268 11.15 6.60 -1.03
N ILE A 269 10.56 7.74 -0.70
CA ILE A 269 11.12 9.06 -1.00
C ILE A 269 12.33 9.31 -0.08
N VAL A 270 13.42 9.78 -0.68
CA VAL A 270 14.65 10.14 0.04
C VAL A 270 14.94 11.63 -0.02
N ASP A 271 14.44 12.33 -1.04
CA ASP A 271 14.73 13.75 -1.25
C ASP A 271 13.58 14.43 -2.00
N VAL A 272 13.24 15.65 -1.59
CA VAL A 272 12.27 16.50 -2.26
C VAL A 272 12.87 17.89 -2.45
N GLY A 273 13.34 18.18 -3.67
CA GLY A 273 13.90 19.47 -4.02
C GLY A 273 15.28 19.74 -3.39
N GLY A 274 16.08 18.70 -3.15
CA GLY A 274 17.44 18.81 -2.60
C GLY A 274 17.50 18.72 -1.07
N SER A 275 16.42 18.32 -0.40
CA SER A 275 16.38 18.05 1.03
C SER A 275 15.70 16.72 1.34
N ASP A 276 16.27 15.95 2.27
CA ASP A 276 15.70 14.74 2.86
C ASP A 276 14.73 15.03 4.00
N ARG A 277 14.56 16.31 4.34
CA ARG A 277 13.70 16.79 5.42
C ARG A 277 12.96 18.07 5.05
N LEU A 278 11.77 18.22 5.59
CA LEU A 278 10.98 19.45 5.50
C LEU A 278 11.53 20.52 6.44
N ASP A 279 11.76 21.71 5.90
CA ASP A 279 12.01 22.92 6.69
C ASP A 279 10.67 23.56 7.12
N ALA A 280 9.83 22.77 7.79
CA ALA A 280 8.45 23.13 8.12
C ALA A 280 8.08 22.83 9.58
N TRP A 281 8.64 21.78 10.15
CA TRP A 281 8.29 21.31 11.50
C TRP A 281 9.50 21.31 12.42
N GLY A 282 9.23 21.41 13.71
CA GLY A 282 10.23 21.17 14.73
C GLY A 282 10.61 19.69 14.80
N GLY A 283 11.78 19.40 15.35
CA GLY A 283 12.21 18.02 15.62
C GLY A 283 12.64 17.22 14.39
N THR A 284 13.12 16.01 14.63
CA THR A 284 13.66 15.14 13.57
C THR A 284 12.62 14.34 12.84
N ASP A 285 11.61 13.83 13.53
CA ASP A 285 10.67 12.88 12.95
C ASP A 285 9.50 13.52 12.19
N CYS A 286 8.99 14.66 12.63
CA CYS A 286 7.92 15.39 11.93
C CYS A 286 8.36 15.96 10.58
N SER A 287 9.66 16.26 10.44
CA SER A 287 10.25 16.79 9.23
C SER A 287 10.65 15.72 8.23
N ARG A 288 10.39 14.44 8.48
CA ARG A 288 10.80 13.38 7.56
C ARG A 288 9.91 13.34 6.32
N VAL A 289 10.55 13.10 5.17
CA VAL A 289 9.87 12.86 3.89
C VAL A 289 9.82 11.38 3.51
N ASP A 290 10.40 10.50 4.34
CA ASP A 290 10.52 9.08 4.05
C ASP A 290 9.17 8.36 4.17
N GLY A 291 8.51 8.28 3.02
CA GLY A 291 7.26 7.57 2.78
C GLY A 291 7.11 7.27 1.30
N SER A 292 6.10 6.50 0.96
CA SER A 292 5.70 6.25 -0.43
C SER A 292 4.94 7.46 -1.00
N ASP A 293 5.00 7.67 -2.32
CA ASP A 293 4.09 8.56 -3.04
C ASP A 293 2.65 7.99 -3.13
N GLY A 294 2.42 6.78 -2.61
CA GLY A 294 1.17 6.04 -2.64
C GLY A 294 1.03 5.11 -3.84
N SER A 295 1.98 5.08 -4.77
CA SER A 295 1.93 4.22 -5.97
C SER A 295 2.47 2.80 -5.74
N MET A 296 3.38 2.64 -4.78
CA MET A 296 3.94 1.35 -4.38
C MET A 296 4.52 1.44 -2.97
N PHE A 297 4.46 0.34 -2.24
CA PHE A 297 5.00 0.24 -0.89
C PHE A 297 6.04 -0.88 -0.82
N PRO A 298 7.02 -0.80 0.09
CA PRO A 298 7.95 -1.89 0.33
C PRO A 298 7.23 -3.23 0.58
N PRO A 299 7.49 -4.25 -0.26
CA PRO A 299 6.75 -5.51 -0.21
C PRO A 299 6.78 -6.20 1.16
N ARG A 300 7.96 -6.27 1.81
CA ARG A 300 8.09 -6.95 3.11
C ARG A 300 7.32 -6.26 4.23
N LEU A 301 7.31 -4.91 4.26
CA LEU A 301 6.51 -4.15 5.24
C LEU A 301 5.02 -4.51 5.10
N VAL A 302 4.53 -4.63 3.87
CA VAL A 302 3.13 -5.01 3.61
C VAL A 302 2.86 -6.46 4.04
N GLN A 303 3.75 -7.40 3.70
CA GLN A 303 3.62 -8.82 4.05
C GLN A 303 3.56 -9.03 5.57
N GLU A 304 4.39 -8.29 6.31
CA GLU A 304 4.47 -8.32 7.77
C GLU A 304 3.40 -7.49 8.46
N ARG A 305 2.53 -6.81 7.69
CA ARG A 305 1.47 -5.94 8.20
C ARG A 305 1.99 -4.78 9.04
N GLN A 306 3.19 -4.30 8.72
CA GLN A 306 3.80 -3.15 9.38
C GLN A 306 3.10 -1.85 8.98
N ARG A 307 3.24 -0.82 9.83
CA ARG A 307 2.78 0.54 9.52
C ARG A 307 3.49 1.06 8.28
N LEU A 308 2.71 1.62 7.36
CA LEU A 308 3.19 2.26 6.15
C LEU A 308 3.07 3.78 6.28
N TYR A 309 3.84 4.50 5.47
CA TYR A 309 3.76 5.96 5.40
C TYR A 309 3.57 6.40 3.96
N ILE A 310 2.64 7.32 3.75
CA ILE A 310 2.52 8.06 2.49
C ILE A 310 3.00 9.49 2.69
N PHE A 311 3.62 10.07 1.68
CA PHE A 311 4.08 11.44 1.68
C PHE A 311 3.73 12.09 0.35
N THR A 312 3.11 13.27 0.43
CA THR A 312 2.98 14.19 -0.71
C THR A 312 3.35 15.58 -0.22
N LYS A 313 3.98 16.39 -1.08
CA LYS A 313 4.42 17.73 -0.70
C LYS A 313 3.25 18.60 -0.22
N ASP A 314 2.07 18.45 -0.84
CA ASP A 314 0.86 19.18 -0.50
C ASP A 314 0.37 18.93 0.93
N MET A 315 0.60 17.73 1.46
CA MET A 315 0.21 17.39 2.83
C MET A 315 1.16 17.94 3.88
N CYS A 316 2.32 18.49 3.49
CA CYS A 316 3.32 19.06 4.39
C CYS A 316 3.83 18.09 5.49
N ARG A 317 3.45 16.81 5.50
CA ARG A 317 3.93 15.79 6.45
C ARG A 317 3.65 14.41 5.88
N ARG A 318 4.35 13.39 6.39
CA ARG A 318 3.99 11.99 6.13
C ARG A 318 2.74 11.59 6.93
N LEU A 319 1.90 10.76 6.34
CA LEU A 319 0.70 10.20 6.94
C LEU A 319 0.89 8.70 7.17
N ALA A 320 0.65 8.27 8.41
CA ALA A 320 0.70 6.85 8.79
C ALA A 320 -0.53 6.09 8.29
N LEU A 321 -0.34 4.84 7.87
CA LEU A 321 -1.37 3.89 7.49
C LEU A 321 -1.14 2.56 8.22
N ASP A 322 -2.16 2.10 8.94
CA ASP A 322 -2.13 0.84 9.68
C ASP A 322 -2.95 -0.23 8.97
N PHE A 323 -2.50 -1.48 9.11
CA PHE A 323 -3.26 -2.63 8.66
C PHE A 323 -4.61 -2.69 9.41
N ASN A 324 -5.71 -2.74 8.65
CA ASN A 324 -7.05 -2.81 9.21
C ASN A 324 -7.62 -4.24 9.09
N THR A 325 -7.65 -4.79 7.88
CA THR A 325 -8.23 -6.12 7.63
C THR A 325 -7.73 -6.73 6.33
N THR A 326 -7.96 -8.03 6.15
CA THR A 326 -7.77 -8.74 4.89
C THR A 326 -9.10 -8.81 4.14
N THR A 327 -9.10 -8.52 2.84
CA THR A 327 -10.28 -8.60 1.99
C THR A 327 -9.94 -9.22 0.63
N THR A 328 -10.94 -9.41 -0.23
CA THR A 328 -10.76 -9.96 -1.57
C THR A 328 -11.28 -8.97 -2.59
N LEU A 329 -10.45 -8.56 -3.54
CA LEU A 329 -10.84 -7.73 -4.69
C LEU A 329 -10.49 -8.47 -5.97
N ASN A 330 -11.44 -8.55 -6.91
CA ASN A 330 -11.25 -9.26 -8.17
C ASN A 330 -10.69 -10.68 -7.99
N GLY A 331 -11.10 -11.39 -6.93
CA GLY A 331 -10.61 -12.74 -6.62
C GLY A 331 -9.17 -12.81 -6.07
N ILE A 332 -8.57 -11.67 -5.72
CA ILE A 332 -7.22 -11.56 -5.16
C ILE A 332 -7.30 -11.16 -3.68
N GLU A 333 -6.55 -11.86 -2.81
CA GLU A 333 -6.38 -11.49 -1.39
C GLU A 333 -5.63 -10.16 -1.28
N THR A 334 -6.18 -9.21 -0.51
CA THR A 334 -5.67 -7.84 -0.39
C THR A 334 -5.64 -7.40 1.07
N TYR A 335 -4.69 -6.54 1.42
CA TYR A 335 -4.61 -5.94 2.74
C TYR A 335 -5.18 -4.53 2.69
N LYS A 336 -6.22 -4.29 3.48
CA LYS A 336 -6.81 -2.97 3.66
C LYS A 336 -5.98 -2.20 4.69
N TYR A 337 -5.39 -1.09 4.26
CA TYR A 337 -4.69 -0.14 5.12
C TYR A 337 -5.52 1.14 5.27
N MET A 338 -5.51 1.71 6.46
CA MET A 338 -6.25 2.94 6.80
C MET A 338 -5.43 3.80 7.75
N PRO A 339 -5.52 5.14 7.70
CA PRO A 339 -4.95 5.96 8.76
C PRO A 339 -5.58 5.61 10.12
N PRO A 340 -4.81 5.59 11.22
CA PRO A 340 -5.40 5.45 12.54
C PRO A 340 -6.28 6.66 12.86
N MET A 341 -7.36 6.47 13.62
CA MET A 341 -8.34 7.55 13.87
C MET A 341 -7.75 8.78 14.58
N ASN A 342 -6.70 8.59 15.38
CA ASN A 342 -5.98 9.65 16.08
C ASN A 342 -4.81 10.23 15.25
N VAL A 343 -4.71 9.94 13.95
CA VAL A 343 -3.60 10.45 13.10
C VAL A 343 -3.52 11.98 13.10
N PHE A 344 -4.67 12.66 13.21
CA PHE A 344 -4.78 14.11 13.35
C PHE A 344 -5.18 14.55 14.77
N GLY A 345 -5.05 13.65 15.75
CA GLY A 345 -5.36 13.95 17.15
C GLY A 345 -4.34 14.89 17.78
N THR A 346 -4.70 15.45 18.93
CA THR A 346 -3.79 16.28 19.73
C THR A 346 -2.61 15.45 20.27
N PRO A 347 -1.52 16.07 20.76
CA PRO A 347 -0.40 15.33 21.36
C PRO A 347 -0.81 14.40 22.51
N GLU A 348 -1.88 14.72 23.24
CA GLU A 348 -2.44 13.86 24.29
C GLU A 348 -3.09 12.59 23.71
N GLN A 349 -3.74 12.70 22.55
CA GLN A 349 -4.37 11.58 21.85
C GLN A 349 -3.36 10.78 21.00
N ASN A 350 -2.33 11.46 20.49
CA ASN A 350 -1.27 10.89 19.66
C ASN A 350 0.06 11.62 19.93
N PRO A 351 0.94 11.08 20.79
CA PRO A 351 2.21 11.71 21.13
C PRO A 351 3.16 11.95 19.94
N GLU A 352 3.02 11.19 18.85
CA GLU A 352 3.80 11.43 17.61
C GLU A 352 3.50 12.81 16.99
N ASN A 353 2.39 13.45 17.39
CA ASN A 353 1.99 14.76 16.87
C ASN A 353 2.59 15.97 17.61
N GLU A 354 3.32 15.77 18.71
CA GLU A 354 3.90 16.86 19.50
C GLU A 354 4.70 17.85 18.66
N CYS A 355 5.54 17.37 17.73
CA CYS A 355 6.36 18.23 16.88
C CYS A 355 5.62 18.93 15.73
N PHE A 356 4.36 18.58 15.45
CA PHE A 356 3.49 19.33 14.55
C PHE A 356 2.82 20.53 15.24
N CYS A 357 3.05 20.70 16.54
CA CYS A 357 2.55 21.81 17.33
C CYS A 357 3.71 22.63 17.90
N PRO A 358 4.36 23.50 17.09
CA PRO A 358 5.38 24.38 17.61
C PRO A 358 4.78 25.30 18.69
N PRO A 359 5.55 25.65 19.74
CA PRO A 359 5.12 26.58 20.77
C PRO A 359 4.62 27.88 20.15
N SER A 360 3.44 28.33 20.56
CA SER A 360 2.91 29.64 20.14
C SER A 360 3.78 30.76 20.69
N GLU A 361 4.13 31.75 19.86
CA GLU A 361 4.78 32.99 20.31
C GLU A 361 3.84 33.83 21.20
N ASN A 362 2.53 33.62 21.06
CA ASN A 362 1.52 34.25 21.90
C ASN A 362 1.06 33.27 23.01
N PRO A 363 1.27 33.59 24.30
CA PRO A 363 0.86 32.75 25.42
C PRO A 363 -0.66 32.46 25.46
N ASP A 364 -1.47 33.33 24.87
CA ASP A 364 -2.93 33.22 24.86
C ASP A 364 -3.47 32.36 23.71
N GLU A 365 -2.62 31.91 22.76
CA GLU A 365 -3.02 31.06 21.64
C GLU A 365 -2.60 29.60 21.88
N PRO A 366 -3.54 28.62 21.77
CA PRO A 366 -3.19 27.22 21.92
C PRO A 366 -2.17 26.80 20.86
N SER A 367 -1.14 26.07 21.31
CA SER A 367 0.00 25.63 20.49
C SER A 367 -0.38 24.65 19.38
N CYS A 368 -1.48 23.92 19.55
CA CYS A 368 -1.99 22.94 18.60
C CYS A 368 -3.34 23.38 18.02
N PRO A 369 -3.67 22.95 16.78
CA PRO A 369 -5.05 22.98 16.31
C PRO A 369 -5.91 21.95 17.06
N TYR A 370 -7.23 22.03 16.90
CA TYR A 370 -8.19 21.05 17.44
C TYR A 370 -7.88 19.62 16.95
N GLY A 371 -8.25 18.61 17.72
CA GLY A 371 -8.16 17.22 17.29
C GLY A 371 -8.98 16.97 16.01
N GLY A 372 -8.41 16.24 15.07
CA GLY A 372 -9.02 15.91 13.77
C GLY A 372 -8.62 16.84 12.61
N VAL A 373 -7.86 17.90 12.89
CA VAL A 373 -7.29 18.80 11.88
C VAL A 373 -5.79 18.96 12.09
N PHE A 374 -5.03 19.21 11.03
CA PHE A 374 -3.62 19.60 11.12
C PHE A 374 -3.30 20.77 10.21
N SER A 375 -2.31 21.57 10.56
CA SER A 375 -1.91 22.74 9.77
C SER A 375 -1.01 22.36 8.60
N VAL A 376 -1.22 23.00 7.44
CA VAL A 376 -0.25 23.00 6.33
C VAL A 376 0.40 24.37 6.15
N GLY A 377 0.13 25.30 7.05
CA GLY A 377 0.65 26.67 7.03
C GLY A 377 2.17 26.78 6.91
N PRO A 378 2.97 25.96 7.62
CA PRO A 378 4.44 26.02 7.51
C PRO A 378 4.98 25.80 6.08
N CYS A 379 4.34 24.94 5.29
CA CYS A 379 4.69 24.76 3.87
C CYS A 379 4.03 25.78 2.92
N ASN A 380 3.13 26.62 3.43
CA ASN A 380 2.29 27.54 2.65
C ASN A 380 2.40 28.99 3.19
N PHE A 381 3.62 29.45 3.46
CA PHE A 381 3.92 30.84 3.86
C PHE A 381 3.14 31.34 5.09
N GLY A 382 2.81 30.45 6.03
CA GLY A 382 2.06 30.77 7.24
C GLY A 382 0.56 30.97 7.02
N ALA A 383 0.02 30.56 5.85
CA ALA A 383 -1.42 30.59 5.61
C ALA A 383 -2.16 29.72 6.65
N PRO A 384 -3.32 30.17 7.18
CA PRO A 384 -4.07 29.46 8.23
C PRO A 384 -4.91 28.30 7.63
N VAL A 385 -4.34 27.53 6.71
CA VAL A 385 -5.01 26.41 6.05
C VAL A 385 -4.81 25.14 6.87
N LEU A 386 -5.90 24.45 7.15
CA LEU A 386 -5.93 23.19 7.88
C LEU A 386 -6.48 22.07 7.00
N VAL A 387 -5.98 20.85 7.20
CA VAL A 387 -6.45 19.64 6.52
C VAL A 387 -7.12 18.71 7.54
N SER A 388 -8.21 18.07 7.14
CA SER A 388 -8.93 17.05 7.93
C SER A 388 -9.42 15.91 7.04
N PHE A 389 -10.09 14.92 7.62
CA PHE A 389 -11.00 14.08 6.85
C PHE A 389 -12.29 14.84 6.49
N PRO A 390 -13.03 14.42 5.45
CA PRO A 390 -14.29 15.05 5.05
C PRO A 390 -15.31 15.12 6.18
N HIS A 391 -16.02 16.25 6.24
CA HIS A 391 -16.98 16.61 7.29
C HIS A 391 -16.40 16.49 8.72
N PHE A 392 -15.09 16.72 8.87
CA PHE A 392 -14.37 16.54 10.14
C PHE A 392 -14.51 15.13 10.75
N TYR A 393 -14.69 14.11 9.92
CA TYR A 393 -14.82 12.73 10.39
C TYR A 393 -13.64 12.34 11.32
N GLY A 394 -13.97 11.97 12.57
CA GLY A 394 -12.97 11.63 13.59
C GLY A 394 -12.33 12.81 14.32
N GLY A 395 -12.80 14.04 14.09
CA GLY A 395 -12.35 15.24 14.82
C GLY A 395 -13.20 15.60 16.03
N ASP A 396 -12.70 16.58 16.79
CA ASP A 396 -13.27 17.07 18.03
C ASP A 396 -14.66 17.71 17.82
N GLU A 397 -15.52 17.64 18.84
CA GLU A 397 -16.89 18.17 18.80
C GLU A 397 -16.93 19.68 18.52
N GLU A 398 -15.93 20.44 18.98
CA GLU A 398 -15.83 21.89 18.79
C GLU A 398 -15.80 22.30 17.31
N LEU A 399 -15.24 21.45 16.43
CA LEU A 399 -15.22 21.71 14.98
C LEU A 399 -16.63 21.82 14.37
N TYR A 400 -17.61 21.13 14.96
CA TYR A 400 -19.00 21.12 14.50
C TYR A 400 -19.80 22.31 15.05
N HIS A 401 -19.32 23.00 16.08
CA HIS A 401 -19.99 24.18 16.64
C HIS A 401 -19.86 25.40 15.73
N PHE A 402 -18.76 25.50 14.98
CA PHE A 402 -18.50 26.65 14.12
C PHE A 402 -19.37 26.68 12.86
N VAL A 403 -19.85 25.53 12.39
CA VAL A 403 -20.53 25.41 11.08
C VAL A 403 -21.59 24.31 11.10
N ASN A 404 -22.82 24.68 10.75
CA ASN A 404 -23.93 23.75 10.55
C ASN A 404 -23.91 23.13 9.15
N GLY A 405 -24.50 21.94 9.01
CA GLY A 405 -24.65 21.24 7.72
C GLY A 405 -23.59 20.17 7.44
N LEU A 406 -22.72 19.89 8.41
CA LEU A 406 -21.74 18.80 8.33
C LEU A 406 -22.36 17.48 8.79
N ASN A 407 -22.07 16.38 8.09
CA ASN A 407 -22.63 15.06 8.38
C ASN A 407 -21.57 13.95 8.19
N PRO A 408 -20.69 13.71 9.17
CA PRO A 408 -19.61 12.73 9.06
C PRO A 408 -20.15 11.30 8.91
N ASP A 409 -19.69 10.58 7.88
CA ASP A 409 -20.10 9.20 7.59
C ASP A 409 -18.84 8.35 7.33
N PRO A 410 -18.55 7.30 8.12
CA PRO A 410 -17.39 6.44 7.93
C PRO A 410 -17.29 5.83 6.53
N SER A 411 -18.42 5.49 5.89
CA SER A 411 -18.42 4.85 4.57
C SER A 411 -18.00 5.82 3.46
N LYS A 412 -18.34 7.10 3.62
CA LYS A 412 -18.07 8.16 2.63
C LYS A 412 -16.81 8.95 2.92
N HIS A 413 -16.40 9.07 4.18
CA HIS A 413 -15.38 10.02 4.61
C HIS A 413 -14.12 9.37 5.17
N SER A 414 -14.08 8.03 5.35
CA SER A 414 -12.85 7.33 5.70
C SER A 414 -11.89 7.21 4.51
N MET A 415 -10.59 7.28 4.79
CA MET A 415 -9.55 6.98 3.82
C MET A 415 -9.11 5.52 3.94
N TYR A 416 -8.88 4.85 2.81
CA TYR A 416 -8.34 3.50 2.79
C TYR A 416 -7.64 3.16 1.48
N LEU A 417 -6.67 2.24 1.54
CA LEU A 417 -6.00 1.64 0.40
C LEU A 417 -6.10 0.12 0.49
N TYR A 418 -6.31 -0.54 -0.63
CA TYR A 418 -6.22 -1.99 -0.76
C TYR A 418 -4.90 -2.32 -1.44
N ILE A 419 -4.01 -2.99 -0.73
CA ILE A 419 -2.64 -3.23 -1.17
C ILE A 419 -2.46 -4.74 -1.44
N HIS A 420 -1.84 -5.07 -2.57
CA HIS A 420 -1.49 -6.44 -2.89
C HIS A 420 -0.43 -6.95 -1.90
N PRO A 421 -0.68 -8.04 -1.16
CA PRO A 421 0.15 -8.44 -0.03
C PRO A 421 1.57 -8.84 -0.43
N ILE A 422 1.76 -9.42 -1.62
CA ILE A 422 3.07 -9.92 -2.06
C ILE A 422 3.97 -8.82 -2.64
N ILE A 423 3.43 -7.96 -3.51
CA ILE A 423 4.22 -7.00 -4.30
C ILE A 423 4.09 -5.55 -3.82
N GLY A 424 3.25 -5.28 -2.82
CA GLY A 424 3.13 -3.95 -2.21
C GLY A 424 2.48 -2.87 -3.09
N VAL A 425 1.82 -3.23 -4.19
CA VAL A 425 1.16 -2.29 -5.10
C VAL A 425 -0.31 -2.10 -4.70
N PRO A 426 -0.83 -0.85 -4.62
CA PRO A 426 -2.24 -0.60 -4.43
C PRO A 426 -3.07 -1.14 -5.60
N MET A 427 -4.18 -1.80 -5.28
CA MET A 427 -5.14 -2.34 -6.25
C MET A 427 -6.46 -1.55 -6.26
N GLY A 428 -6.56 -0.53 -5.43
CA GLY A 428 -7.73 0.31 -5.29
C GLY A 428 -7.73 1.01 -3.94
N GLY A 429 -8.72 1.87 -3.73
CA GLY A 429 -8.81 2.66 -2.51
C GLY A 429 -9.42 4.03 -2.77
N LYS A 430 -9.68 4.74 -1.69
CA LYS A 430 -10.19 6.10 -1.69
C LYS A 430 -9.35 6.94 -0.74
N THR A 431 -8.59 7.86 -1.31
CA THR A 431 -7.82 8.87 -0.58
C THR A 431 -8.69 10.11 -0.45
N ARG A 432 -8.98 10.54 0.78
CA ARG A 432 -9.98 11.59 1.05
C ARG A 432 -9.46 12.62 2.03
N PHE A 433 -9.47 13.88 1.64
CA PHE A 433 -9.04 15.00 2.48
C PHE A 433 -9.93 16.22 2.28
N GLN A 434 -10.09 16.99 3.35
CA GLN A 434 -10.82 18.24 3.37
C GLN A 434 -9.87 19.39 3.68
N MET A 435 -9.99 20.47 2.91
CA MET A 435 -9.33 21.74 3.12
C MET A 435 -10.24 22.68 3.91
N ASN A 436 -9.65 23.31 4.92
CA ASN A 436 -10.32 24.25 5.81
C ASN A 436 -9.46 25.49 6.00
N VAL A 437 -10.06 26.59 6.47
CA VAL A 437 -9.35 27.81 6.85
C VAL A 437 -9.68 28.18 8.30
N LYS A 438 -8.64 28.38 9.13
CA LYS A 438 -8.78 28.86 10.50
C LYS A 438 -8.92 30.38 10.49
N VAL A 439 -9.91 30.89 11.22
CA VAL A 439 -10.08 32.33 11.43
C VAL A 439 -9.08 32.82 12.46
N ARG A 440 -8.20 33.74 12.05
CA ARG A 440 -7.28 34.46 12.94
C ARG A 440 -7.51 35.95 12.76
N LYS A 441 -8.07 36.60 13.77
CA LYS A 441 -8.41 38.03 13.74
C LYS A 441 -7.18 38.89 14.01
N SER A 442 -7.27 40.13 13.54
CA SER A 442 -6.34 41.20 13.86
C SER A 442 -7.12 42.43 14.30
N SER A 443 -6.65 43.12 15.34
CA SER A 443 -7.26 44.38 15.81
C SER A 443 -7.26 45.51 14.78
N LYS A 444 -6.53 45.34 13.66
CA LYS A 444 -6.45 46.31 12.56
C LYS A 444 -7.48 46.08 11.45
N ILE A 445 -8.18 44.94 11.45
CA ILE A 445 -9.12 44.53 10.40
C ILE A 445 -10.43 44.10 11.04
N SER A 446 -11.47 44.94 10.93
CA SER A 446 -12.78 44.68 11.53
C SER A 446 -13.75 43.92 10.62
N SER A 447 -13.42 43.76 9.34
CA SER A 447 -14.32 43.17 8.35
C SER A 447 -14.60 41.68 8.59
N ILE A 448 -13.88 41.02 9.49
CA ILE A 448 -14.09 39.60 9.88
C ILE A 448 -14.48 39.43 11.35
N ASP A 449 -14.80 40.51 12.07
CA ASP A 449 -15.12 40.46 13.51
C ASP A 449 -16.41 39.69 13.84
N PHE A 450 -17.24 39.42 12.84
CA PHE A 450 -18.45 38.61 12.96
C PHE A 450 -18.18 37.11 13.02
N LEU A 451 -17.03 36.65 12.50
CA LEU A 451 -16.59 35.27 12.67
C LEU A 451 -16.05 35.08 14.08
N GLU A 452 -16.06 33.87 14.62
CA GLU A 452 -15.43 33.58 15.91
C GLU A 452 -13.91 33.43 15.76
N GLU A 453 -13.14 33.84 16.78
CA GLU A 453 -11.69 33.65 16.78
C GLU A 453 -11.37 32.15 16.90
N GLY A 454 -10.49 31.62 16.05
CA GLY A 454 -10.15 30.21 16.04
C GLY A 454 -11.13 29.31 15.27
N ALA A 455 -12.27 29.83 14.81
CA ALA A 455 -13.23 29.06 14.03
C ALA A 455 -12.61 28.40 12.80
N VAL A 456 -12.93 27.13 12.55
CA VAL A 456 -12.44 26.37 11.40
C VAL A 456 -13.54 26.26 10.35
N LEU A 457 -13.33 26.94 9.22
CA LEU A 457 -14.30 27.04 8.13
C LEU A 457 -13.96 26.03 7.03
N PRO A 458 -14.81 25.03 6.74
CA PRO A 458 -14.58 24.07 5.67
C PRO A 458 -14.76 24.73 4.30
N VAL A 459 -13.87 24.40 3.36
CA VAL A 459 -13.85 25.03 2.03
C VAL A 459 -14.23 24.03 0.95
N ALA A 460 -13.51 22.91 0.90
CA ALA A 460 -13.72 21.84 -0.07
C ALA A 460 -13.16 20.53 0.44
N TRP A 461 -13.63 19.41 -0.08
CA TRP A 461 -12.99 18.13 0.10
C TRP A 461 -12.84 17.37 -1.21
N ILE A 462 -11.82 16.51 -1.26
CA ILE A 462 -11.35 15.85 -2.45
C ILE A 462 -11.33 14.35 -2.18
N GLU A 463 -11.85 13.57 -3.13
CA GLU A 463 -11.64 12.13 -3.22
C GLU A 463 -10.74 11.83 -4.42
N ILE A 464 -9.68 11.05 -4.21
CA ILE A 464 -8.87 10.48 -5.28
C ILE A 464 -9.00 8.97 -5.18
N GLY A 465 -9.35 8.32 -6.28
CA GLY A 465 -9.43 6.87 -6.28
C GLY A 465 -9.59 6.27 -7.66
N VAL A 466 -9.42 4.96 -7.70
CA VAL A 466 -9.64 4.12 -8.87
C VAL A 466 -10.90 3.32 -8.61
N ASP A 467 -11.87 3.39 -9.51
CA ASP A 467 -13.09 2.59 -9.40
C ASP A 467 -12.87 1.16 -9.90
N GLU A 468 -12.19 1.01 -11.04
CA GLU A 468 -11.93 -0.28 -11.67
C GLU A 468 -10.51 -0.32 -12.26
N LEU A 469 -9.88 -1.49 -12.19
CA LEU A 469 -8.59 -1.76 -12.83
C LEU A 469 -8.80 -2.36 -14.23
N PRO A 470 -7.95 -2.03 -15.22
CA PRO A 470 -7.97 -2.72 -16.51
C PRO A 470 -7.74 -4.22 -16.37
N GLU A 471 -8.38 -5.02 -17.23
CA GLU A 471 -8.28 -6.49 -17.20
C GLU A 471 -6.83 -6.99 -17.30
N GLU A 472 -6.00 -6.31 -18.10
CA GLU A 472 -4.58 -6.63 -18.24
C GLU A 472 -3.81 -6.50 -16.91
N VAL A 473 -4.12 -5.45 -16.15
CA VAL A 473 -3.53 -5.22 -14.83
C VAL A 473 -4.02 -6.29 -13.84
N ILE A 474 -5.33 -6.60 -13.86
CA ILE A 474 -5.93 -7.64 -13.02
C ILE A 474 -5.28 -9.02 -13.30
N ALA A 475 -5.10 -9.38 -14.57
CA ALA A 475 -4.46 -10.64 -14.97
C ALA A 475 -3.01 -10.76 -14.44
N LEU A 476 -2.27 -9.66 -14.46
CA LEU A 476 -0.90 -9.61 -13.94
C LEU A 476 -0.86 -9.68 -12.41
N LEU A 477 -1.80 -9.02 -11.73
CA LEU A 477 -1.96 -9.14 -10.28
C LEU A 477 -2.35 -10.56 -9.86
N HIS A 478 -3.20 -11.24 -10.63
CA HIS A 478 -3.50 -12.66 -10.43
C HIS A 478 -2.24 -13.52 -10.58
N LYS A 479 -1.44 -13.29 -11.63
CA LYS A 479 -0.19 -14.02 -11.84
C LYS A 479 0.77 -13.82 -10.66
N ALA A 480 0.89 -12.59 -10.16
CA ALA A 480 1.67 -12.29 -8.97
C ALA A 480 1.12 -13.04 -7.73
N SER A 481 -0.20 -13.07 -7.54
CA SER A 481 -0.84 -13.82 -6.45
C SER A 481 -0.61 -15.33 -6.50
N MET A 482 -0.58 -15.92 -7.71
CA MET A 482 -0.34 -17.35 -7.89
C MET A 482 1.06 -17.78 -7.45
N THR A 483 2.02 -16.85 -7.35
CA THR A 483 3.38 -17.16 -6.87
C THR A 483 3.39 -17.72 -5.45
N LYS A 484 2.44 -17.31 -4.60
CA LYS A 484 2.24 -17.88 -3.24
C LYS A 484 1.91 -19.37 -3.30
N HIS A 485 1.03 -19.77 -4.23
CA HIS A 485 0.68 -21.17 -4.42
C HIS A 485 1.85 -21.97 -5.01
N VAL A 486 2.58 -21.42 -5.97
CA VAL A 486 3.79 -22.04 -6.52
C VAL A 486 4.83 -22.25 -5.42
N LYS A 487 5.07 -21.22 -4.58
CA LYS A 487 5.96 -21.31 -3.41
C LYS A 487 5.53 -22.43 -2.48
N SER A 488 4.24 -22.50 -2.11
CA SER A 488 3.70 -23.55 -1.25
C SER A 488 3.86 -24.95 -1.86
N VAL A 489 3.60 -25.10 -3.17
CA VAL A 489 3.79 -26.39 -3.86
C VAL A 489 5.27 -26.79 -3.88
N LEU A 490 6.20 -25.86 -4.10
CA LEU A 490 7.63 -26.16 -4.04
C LEU A 490 8.09 -26.51 -2.60
N LEU A 491 7.61 -25.79 -1.59
CA LEU A 491 7.90 -26.02 -0.18
C LEU A 491 7.43 -27.41 0.26
N TYR A 492 6.12 -27.68 0.18
CA TYR A 492 5.55 -28.94 0.65
C TYR A 492 5.84 -30.10 -0.32
N GLY A 493 5.93 -29.82 -1.62
CA GLY A 493 6.33 -30.78 -2.66
C GLY A 493 7.75 -31.30 -2.45
N SER A 494 8.71 -30.44 -2.11
CA SER A 494 10.08 -30.89 -1.83
C SER A 494 10.14 -31.83 -0.62
N ILE A 495 9.41 -31.52 0.47
CA ILE A 495 9.32 -32.38 1.66
C ILE A 495 8.69 -33.74 1.32
N THR A 496 7.58 -33.74 0.57
CA THR A 496 6.92 -35.00 0.18
C THR A 496 7.81 -35.87 -0.72
N VAL A 497 8.55 -35.26 -1.66
CA VAL A 497 9.53 -35.98 -2.49
C VAL A 497 10.63 -36.58 -1.61
N ILE A 498 11.20 -35.83 -0.66
CA ILE A 498 12.22 -36.33 0.27
C ILE A 498 11.68 -37.51 1.09
N PHE A 499 10.46 -37.39 1.63
CA PHE A 499 9.85 -38.42 2.47
C PHE A 499 9.59 -39.71 1.68
N VAL A 500 8.97 -39.61 0.51
CA VAL A 500 8.65 -40.77 -0.35
C VAL A 500 9.93 -41.45 -0.84
N THR A 501 10.91 -40.69 -1.32
CA THR A 501 12.18 -41.25 -1.80
C THR A 501 12.97 -41.90 -0.66
N SER A 502 12.95 -41.32 0.55
CA SER A 502 13.56 -41.91 1.74
C SER A 502 12.90 -43.24 2.12
N ILE A 503 11.56 -43.33 2.10
CA ILE A 503 10.84 -44.58 2.34
C ILE A 503 11.18 -45.64 1.31
N ILE A 504 11.24 -45.27 0.02
CA ILE A 504 11.60 -46.19 -1.06
C ILE A 504 13.02 -46.74 -0.83
N LEU A 505 13.98 -45.87 -0.50
CA LEU A 505 15.35 -46.28 -0.21
C LEU A 505 15.46 -47.18 1.02
N LEU A 506 14.75 -46.86 2.11
CA LEU A 506 14.68 -47.70 3.32
C LEU A 506 14.06 -49.06 3.02
N TRP A 507 12.99 -49.10 2.23
CA TRP A 507 12.35 -50.34 1.81
C TRP A 507 13.27 -51.18 0.91
N CYS A 508 13.97 -50.55 -0.03
CA CYS A 508 14.99 -51.21 -0.86
C CYS A 508 16.14 -51.77 0.01
N ALA A 509 16.60 -51.02 1.00
CA ALA A 509 17.63 -51.46 1.95
C ALA A 509 17.16 -52.64 2.79
N TYR A 510 15.94 -52.57 3.35
CA TYR A 510 15.31 -53.65 4.11
C TYR A 510 15.14 -54.92 3.27
N ARG A 511 14.66 -54.80 2.02
CA ARG A 511 14.55 -55.92 1.08
C ARG A 511 15.91 -56.51 0.70
N CYS A 512 16.95 -55.69 0.58
CA CYS A 512 18.32 -56.17 0.36
C CYS A 512 18.87 -56.90 1.59
N TRP A 513 18.62 -56.37 2.79
CA TRP A 513 19.06 -56.96 4.06
C TRP A 513 18.41 -58.32 4.31
N THR A 514 17.07 -58.40 4.26
CA THR A 514 16.31 -59.66 4.40
C THR A 514 16.71 -60.72 3.37
N ARG A 515 17.00 -60.32 2.12
CA ARG A 515 17.48 -61.24 1.09
C ARG A 515 18.89 -61.76 1.37
N ARG A 516 19.79 -60.90 1.87
CA ARG A 516 21.14 -61.32 2.30
C ARG A 516 21.06 -62.29 3.47
N GLU A 517 20.19 -62.04 4.44
CA GLU A 517 19.98 -62.92 5.59
C GLU A 517 19.42 -64.28 5.18
N THR A 518 18.45 -64.30 4.25
CA THR A 518 17.93 -65.55 3.67
C THR A 518 19.02 -66.35 2.94
N ILE A 519 19.88 -65.69 2.16
CA ILE A 519 21.01 -66.35 1.48
C ILE A 519 22.04 -66.87 2.49
N ARG A 520 22.32 -66.12 3.56
CA ARG A 520 23.25 -66.51 4.62
C ARG A 520 22.74 -67.75 5.36
N ASN A 521 21.45 -67.80 5.70
CA ASN A 521 20.84 -68.97 6.34
C ASN A 521 20.88 -70.20 5.42
N ILE A 522 20.59 -70.04 4.13
CA ILE A 522 20.72 -71.13 3.14
C ILE A 522 22.17 -71.62 3.02
N SER A 523 23.16 -70.73 3.06
CA SER A 523 24.57 -71.11 3.01
C SER A 523 25.05 -71.85 4.27
N GLN A 524 24.55 -71.47 5.45
CA GLN A 524 24.82 -72.19 6.70
C GLN A 524 24.18 -73.59 6.70
N ASP A 525 22.94 -73.72 6.24
CA ASP A 525 22.28 -75.02 6.09
C ASP A 525 22.98 -75.92 5.07
N SER A 526 23.55 -75.35 4.00
CA SER A 526 24.33 -76.13 3.01
C SER A 526 25.67 -76.65 3.53
N HIS A 527 26.29 -75.97 4.52
CA HIS A 527 27.50 -76.47 5.18
C HIS A 527 27.22 -77.58 6.20
N ILE A 528 25.97 -77.81 6.59
CA ILE A 528 25.56 -78.92 7.47
C ILE A 528 25.29 -80.21 6.65
N LEU A 529 25.31 -80.13 5.32
CA LEU A 529 24.98 -81.22 4.39
C LEU A 529 26.17 -81.70 3.52
N GLU A 530 27.42 -81.53 3.95
CA GLU A 530 28.55 -82.31 3.40
C GLU A 530 28.61 -83.69 4.08
N PRO A 531 28.63 -84.80 3.32
CA PRO A 531 28.29 -86.12 3.85
C PRO A 531 29.45 -86.80 4.59
N LEU A 532 29.10 -87.48 5.68
CA LEU A 532 29.73 -88.73 6.12
C LEU A 532 29.27 -89.88 5.22
#